data_AF-A0A1X7PCA4-F1
#
_entry.id   AF-A0A1X7PCA4-F1
#
_cell.length_a   1.000
_cell.length_b   1.000
_cell.length_c   1.000
_cell.angle_alpha   90.00
_cell.angle_beta   90.00
_cell.angle_gamma   90.00
#
_symmetry.space_group_name_H-M   'P 1'
#
loop_
_entity.id
_entity.type
_entity.pdbx_description
1 polymer ?
#
loop_
_entity_poly.entity_id
_entity_poly.type
_entity_poly.pdbx_seq_one_letter_code
_entity_poly.pdbx_strand_id
1 'polypeptide(L)'
;MTSPRTIPRATWHQKHTRSLTFGQRAADVLRNSMGSWRFVFGFVVFMLVWAAVNSFENGWDEYPFILLNLFLSMLAGLQGAILLIAAKRQDGIAAALSQHDFETDVTSRADIEVLLEMNRDQAALLAEMRALLGRLEERPSPVGT
;
A
#
# COMPACT_ATOMS: atom_id res chain seq x y z
N MET A 1 -1.09 -20.61 -31.35
CA MET A 1 0.03 -19.65 -31.18
C MET A 1 -0.20 -18.88 -29.89
N THR A 2 0.31 -19.38 -28.77
CA THR A 2 0.24 -18.76 -27.45
C THR A 2 1.46 -17.87 -27.26
N SER A 3 1.27 -16.55 -27.32
CA SER A 3 2.35 -15.59 -27.10
C SER A 3 2.80 -15.66 -25.63
N PRO A 4 4.10 -15.86 -25.33
CA PRO A 4 4.58 -15.93 -23.96
C PRO A 4 4.43 -14.56 -23.28
N ARG A 5 3.53 -14.46 -22.29
CA ARG A 5 3.38 -13.24 -21.46
C ARG A 5 4.69 -13.02 -20.68
N THR A 6 5.50 -12.06 -21.11
CA THR A 6 6.69 -11.61 -20.40
C THR A 6 6.25 -10.86 -19.14
N ILE A 7 6.33 -11.49 -17.97
CA ILE A 7 6.07 -10.83 -16.69
C ILE A 7 7.15 -9.74 -16.50
N PRO A 8 6.78 -8.44 -16.42
CA PRO A 8 7.77 -7.38 -16.22
C PRO A 8 8.46 -7.59 -14.86
N ARG A 9 9.79 -7.78 -14.85
CA ARG A 9 10.58 -8.01 -13.62
C ARG A 9 10.77 -6.75 -12.76
N ALA A 10 10.23 -5.61 -13.18
CA ALA A 10 10.31 -4.35 -12.45
C ALA A 10 8.95 -4.07 -11.78
N THR A 11 8.83 -4.39 -10.50
CA THR A 11 7.71 -3.95 -9.67
C THR A 11 7.72 -2.41 -9.59
N TRP A 12 6.54 -1.79 -9.73
CA TRP A 12 6.33 -0.34 -9.67
C TRP A 12 6.99 0.33 -8.45
N HIS A 13 7.18 -0.44 -7.37
CA HIS A 13 7.94 -0.07 -6.17
C HIS A 13 9.37 0.44 -6.46
N GLN A 14 10.08 -0.07 -7.47
CA GLN A 14 11.46 0.33 -7.78
C GLN A 14 11.58 1.65 -8.54
N LYS A 15 10.57 2.03 -9.34
CA LYS A 15 10.62 3.27 -10.13
C LYS A 15 10.40 4.52 -9.26
N HIS A 16 9.78 4.37 -8.09
CA HIS A 16 9.48 5.49 -7.18
C HIS A 16 10.62 5.85 -6.20
N THR A 17 11.65 5.00 -6.10
CA THR A 17 12.78 5.21 -5.15
C THR A 17 13.88 6.11 -5.71
N ARG A 18 13.88 6.43 -7.01
CA ARG A 18 15.02 7.07 -7.67
C ARG A 18 14.92 8.60 -7.84
N SER A 19 13.85 9.22 -7.36
CA SER A 19 13.66 10.68 -7.37
C SER A 19 13.46 11.28 -5.98
N LEU A 20 14.04 10.67 -4.95
CA LEU A 20 13.99 11.24 -3.59
C LEU A 20 15.05 12.34 -3.49
N THR A 21 14.60 13.60 -3.40
CA THR A 21 15.49 14.71 -3.07
C THR A 21 16.13 14.48 -1.69
N PHE A 22 17.30 15.08 -1.44
CA PHE A 22 18.06 14.88 -0.19
C PHE A 22 17.19 15.12 1.06
N GLY A 23 16.26 16.08 0.98
CA GLY A 23 15.28 16.36 2.04
C GLY A 23 14.26 15.25 2.27
N GLN A 24 13.83 14.52 1.24
CA GLN A 24 12.90 13.39 1.40
C GLN A 24 13.57 12.18 2.05
N ARG A 25 14.86 11.92 1.76
CA ARG A 25 15.63 10.88 2.47
C ARG A 25 15.86 11.25 3.93
N ALA A 26 16.18 12.51 4.23
CA ALA A 26 16.31 12.98 5.60
C ALA A 26 14.99 12.87 6.38
N ALA A 27 13.87 13.24 5.76
CA ALA A 27 12.54 13.11 6.34
C ALA A 27 12.15 11.65 6.61
N ASP A 28 12.47 10.71 5.71
CA ASP A 28 12.22 9.28 5.92
C ASP A 28 13.05 8.71 7.08
N VAL A 29 14.33 9.10 7.20
CA VAL A 29 15.20 8.68 8.32
C VAL A 29 14.71 9.28 9.65
N LEU A 30 14.33 10.57 9.65
CA LEU A 30 13.75 11.24 10.81
C LEU A 30 12.44 10.59 11.24
N ARG A 31 11.53 10.29 10.29
CA ARG A 31 10.27 9.59 10.55
C ARG A 31 10.51 8.22 11.18
N ASN A 32 11.44 7.44 10.60
CA ASN A 32 11.71 6.09 11.09
C ASN A 32 12.39 6.09 12.47
N SER A 33 13.11 7.16 12.81
CA SER A 33 13.81 7.31 14.10
C SER A 33 12.94 7.95 15.20
N MET A 34 12.08 8.91 14.86
CA MET A 34 11.12 9.54 15.79
C MET A 34 9.95 8.62 16.17
N GLY A 35 9.63 7.61 15.35
CA GLY A 35 8.52 6.67 15.61
C GLY A 35 8.80 5.60 16.69
N SER A 36 10.01 5.55 17.24
CA SER A 36 10.37 4.55 18.25
C SER A 36 10.06 5.05 19.67
N TRP A 37 9.35 4.24 20.46
CA TRP A 37 9.08 4.51 21.88
C TRP A 37 10.34 4.77 22.71
N ARG A 38 11.50 4.23 22.29
CA ARG A 38 12.80 4.46 22.94
C ARG A 38 13.32 5.90 22.75
N PHE A 39 13.01 6.54 21.61
CA PHE A 39 13.41 7.92 21.33
C PHE A 39 12.60 8.90 22.19
N VAL A 40 11.28 8.67 22.31
CA VAL A 40 10.39 9.46 23.17
C VAL A 40 10.88 9.44 24.61
N PHE A 41 11.21 8.26 25.15
CA PHE A 41 11.70 8.13 26.51
C PHE A 41 13.05 8.84 26.72
N GLY A 42 14.00 8.70 25.77
CA GLY A 42 15.28 9.42 25.83
C GLY A 42 15.13 10.94 25.79
N PHE A 43 14.21 11.44 24.97
CA PHE A 43 13.91 12.87 24.87
C PHE A 43 13.29 13.43 26.16
N VAL A 44 12.36 12.69 26.76
CA VAL A 44 11.75 13.07 28.06
C VAL A 44 12.79 13.08 29.18
N VAL A 45 13.65 12.06 29.25
CA VAL A 45 14.75 12.01 30.23
C VAL A 45 15.73 13.16 30.02
N PHE A 46 16.12 13.45 28.77
CA PHE A 46 16.99 14.58 28.45
C PHE A 46 16.37 15.92 28.85
N MET A 47 15.08 16.13 28.58
CA MET A 47 14.33 17.32 29.01
C MET A 47 14.30 17.49 30.53
N LEU A 48 14.06 16.40 31.27
CA LEU A 48 14.06 16.43 32.74
C LEU A 48 15.45 16.72 33.30
N VAL A 49 16.51 16.14 32.72
CA VAL A 49 17.90 16.40 33.12
C VAL A 49 18.29 17.84 32.81
N TRP A 50 17.93 18.35 31.63
CA TRP A 50 18.21 19.73 31.24
C TRP A 50 17.48 20.74 32.14
N ALA A 51 16.20 20.51 32.43
CA ALA A 51 15.42 21.33 33.34
C ALA A 51 16.00 21.30 34.77
N ALA A 52 16.47 20.14 35.24
CA ALA A 52 17.12 20.01 36.53
C ALA A 52 18.43 20.80 36.58
N VAL A 53 19.34 20.61 35.61
CA VAL A 53 20.62 21.34 35.52
C VAL A 53 20.39 22.84 35.50
N ASN A 54 19.46 23.31 34.68
CA ASN A 54 19.13 24.73 34.55
C ASN A 54 18.42 25.30 35.80
N SER A 55 17.83 24.46 36.64
CA SER A 55 17.24 24.86 37.94
C SER A 55 18.27 24.93 39.07
N PHE A 56 19.43 24.27 38.95
CA PHE A 56 20.49 24.30 39.96
C PHE A 56 21.54 25.40 39.70
N GLU A 57 21.74 25.80 38.45
CA GLU A 57 22.58 26.95 38.10
C GLU A 57 21.71 28.21 37.92
N ASN A 58 21.50 28.95 39.01
CA ASN A 58 20.73 30.21 39.04
C ASN A 58 21.03 31.12 37.83
N GLY A 59 20.04 31.27 36.94
CA GLY A 59 19.85 32.50 36.17
C GLY A 59 20.01 32.48 34.65
N TRP A 60 20.14 31.33 33.97
CA TRP A 60 20.15 31.35 32.50
C TRP A 60 18.75 31.26 31.84
N ASP A 61 17.76 30.64 32.48
CA ASP A 61 16.36 30.62 32.00
C ASP A 61 15.36 30.51 33.19
N GLU A 62 15.17 31.61 33.93
CA GLU A 62 14.24 31.70 35.07
C GLU A 62 12.81 32.09 34.62
N TYR A 63 11.81 31.30 35.03
CA TYR A 63 10.35 31.36 34.80
C TYR A 63 9.79 31.78 33.40
N PRO A 64 9.08 30.88 32.67
CA PRO A 64 9.09 29.42 32.72
C PRO A 64 9.66 28.90 31.39
N PHE A 65 10.99 28.83 31.29
CA PHE A 65 11.72 28.28 30.13
C PHE A 65 11.26 28.84 28.77
N ILE A 66 11.40 30.15 28.57
CA ILE A 66 10.91 30.81 27.34
C ILE A 66 11.62 30.25 26.10
N LEU A 67 12.92 29.98 26.20
CA LEU A 67 13.71 29.47 25.08
C LEU A 67 13.39 28.01 24.79
N LEU A 68 13.21 27.20 25.84
CA LEU A 68 12.81 25.79 25.71
C LEU A 68 11.43 25.67 25.06
N ASN A 69 10.44 26.42 25.57
CA ASN A 69 9.09 26.42 25.02
C ASN A 69 9.06 26.93 23.58
N LEU A 70 9.85 27.96 23.26
CA LEU A 70 9.97 28.48 21.90
C LEU A 70 10.57 27.42 20.95
N PHE A 71 11.65 26.76 21.36
CA PHE A 71 12.30 25.73 20.56
C PHE A 71 11.40 24.50 20.38
N LEU A 72 10.70 24.07 21.43
CA LEU A 72 9.71 22.99 21.36
C LEU A 72 8.54 23.34 20.44
N SER A 73 8.06 24.57 20.49
CA SER A 73 6.97 25.04 19.60
C SER A 73 7.42 25.05 18.14
N MET A 74 8.65 25.50 17.86
CA MET A 74 9.21 25.44 16.51
C MET A 74 9.42 23.99 16.04
N LEU A 75 9.91 23.10 16.90
CA LEU A 75 10.05 21.68 16.62
C LEU A 75 8.69 21.03 16.30
N ALA A 76 7.65 21.34 17.08
CA ALA A 76 6.30 20.84 16.84
C ALA A 76 5.72 21.36 15.51
N GLY A 77 5.92 22.64 15.19
CA GLY A 77 5.52 23.21 13.90
C GLY A 77 6.24 22.56 12.72
N LEU A 78 7.55 22.34 12.84
CA LEU A 78 8.36 21.63 11.85
C LEU A 78 7.90 20.17 11.69
N GLN A 79 7.61 19.48 12.79
CA GLN A 79 7.06 18.13 12.77
C GLN A 79 5.71 18.07 12.03
N GLY A 80 4.79 19.00 12.32
CA GLY A 80 3.50 19.11 11.65
C GLY A 80 3.64 19.37 10.13
N ALA A 81 4.58 20.24 9.74
CA ALA A 81 4.86 20.51 8.33
C ALA A 81 5.45 19.28 7.62
N ILE A 82 6.40 18.58 8.23
CA ILE A 82 6.97 17.33 7.69
C ILE A 82 5.88 16.27 7.54
N LEU A 83 5.00 16.12 8.53
CA LEU A 83 3.87 15.20 8.48
C LEU A 83 2.92 15.54 7.32
N LEU A 84 2.59 16.82 7.12
CA LEU A 84 1.72 17.28 6.03
C LEU A 84 2.35 17.03 4.65
N ILE A 85 3.65 17.27 4.51
CA ILE A 85 4.39 16.98 3.26
C ILE A 85 4.41 15.47 2.99
N ALA A 86 4.63 14.66 4.03
CA ALA A 86 4.62 13.20 3.93
C ALA A 86 3.22 12.68 3.56
N ALA A 87 2.16 13.21 4.18
CA ALA A 87 0.78 12.86 3.89
C ALA A 87 0.41 13.19 2.44
N LYS A 88 0.67 14.42 1.97
CA LYS A 88 0.42 14.83 0.58
C LYS A 88 1.10 13.90 -0.44
N ARG A 89 2.30 13.40 -0.14
CA ARG A 89 3.00 12.44 -0.99
C ARG A 89 2.31 11.06 -0.98
N GLN A 90 1.90 10.57 0.19
CA GLN A 90 1.21 9.28 0.30
C GLN A 90 -0.16 9.32 -0.39
N ASP A 91 -0.91 10.41 -0.28
CA ASP A 91 -2.20 10.58 -0.94
C ASP A 91 -2.06 10.54 -2.47
N GLY A 92 -1.02 11.18 -3.02
CA GLY A 92 -0.75 11.12 -4.46
C GLY A 92 -0.41 9.71 -4.94
N ILE A 93 0.34 8.93 -4.15
CA ILE A 93 0.64 7.52 -4.45
C ILE A 93 -0.64 6.67 -4.36
N ALA A 94 -1.45 6.88 -3.32
CA ALA A 94 -2.71 6.16 -3.13
C ALA A 94 -3.70 6.41 -4.28
N ALA A 95 -3.82 7.66 -4.74
CA ALA A 95 -4.67 8.01 -5.89
C ALA A 95 -4.19 7.34 -7.20
N ALA A 96 -2.88 7.33 -7.45
CA ALA A 96 -2.32 6.66 -8.61
C ALA A 96 -2.54 5.14 -8.55
N LEU A 97 -2.38 4.54 -7.36
CA LEU A 97 -2.64 3.12 -7.15
C LEU A 97 -4.13 2.78 -7.35
N SER A 98 -5.05 3.59 -6.82
CA SER A 98 -6.49 3.36 -6.99
C SER A 98 -6.92 3.42 -8.45
N GLN A 99 -6.31 4.29 -9.26
CA GLN A 99 -6.60 4.36 -10.69
C GLN A 99 -6.13 3.09 -11.42
N HIS A 100 -4.92 2.63 -11.12
CA HIS A 100 -4.38 1.40 -11.70
C HIS A 100 -5.17 0.16 -11.27
N ASP A 101 -5.57 0.08 -10.00
CA ASP A 101 -6.39 -1.01 -9.48
C ASP A 101 -7.77 -1.01 -10.14
N PHE A 102 -8.37 0.17 -10.37
CA PHE A 102 -9.64 0.29 -11.09
C PHE A 102 -9.54 -0.24 -12.54
N GLU A 103 -8.51 0.17 -13.28
CA GLU A 103 -8.28 -0.31 -14.66
C GLU A 103 -8.04 -1.82 -14.72
N THR A 104 -7.30 -2.35 -13.74
CA THR A 104 -7.04 -3.78 -13.61
C THR A 104 -8.33 -4.55 -13.25
N ASP A 105 -9.17 -4.02 -12.37
CA ASP A 105 -10.45 -4.64 -11.98
C ASP A 105 -11.40 -4.71 -13.18
N VAL A 106 -11.53 -3.62 -13.95
CA VAL A 106 -12.36 -3.61 -15.17
C VAL A 106 -11.88 -4.64 -16.19
N THR A 107 -10.57 -4.72 -16.41
CA THR A 107 -9.99 -5.71 -17.33
C THR A 107 -10.21 -7.14 -16.83
N SER A 108 -10.01 -7.37 -15.53
CA SER A 108 -10.22 -8.69 -14.91
C SER A 108 -11.68 -9.11 -14.97
N ARG A 109 -12.63 -8.18 -14.80
CA ARG A 109 -14.06 -8.46 -14.98
C ARG A 109 -14.39 -8.90 -16.40
N ALA A 110 -13.83 -8.22 -17.41
CA ALA A 110 -14.02 -8.61 -18.81
C ALA A 110 -13.46 -10.02 -19.08
N ASP A 111 -12.27 -10.33 -18.57
CA ASP A 111 -11.68 -11.68 -18.68
C ASP A 111 -12.56 -12.74 -17.98
N ILE A 112 -13.13 -12.43 -16.82
CA ILE A 112 -14.05 -13.33 -16.09
C ILE A 112 -15.35 -13.57 -16.89
N GLU A 113 -15.91 -12.52 -17.50
CA GLU A 113 -17.11 -12.63 -18.33
C GLU A 113 -16.87 -13.62 -19.48
N VAL A 114 -15.73 -13.48 -20.18
CA VAL A 114 -15.33 -14.39 -21.26
C VAL A 114 -15.16 -15.83 -20.76
N LEU A 115 -14.54 -16.01 -19.59
CA LEU A 115 -14.39 -17.35 -18.99
C LEU A 115 -15.74 -17.97 -18.62
N LEU A 116 -16.70 -17.17 -18.15
CA LEU A 116 -18.05 -17.62 -17.85
C LEU A 116 -18.83 -18.00 -19.11
N GLU A 117 -18.68 -17.25 -20.20
CA GLU A 117 -19.24 -17.61 -21.51
C GLU A 117 -18.69 -18.96 -21.99
N MET A 118 -17.35 -19.11 -21.99
CA MET A 118 -16.73 -20.39 -22.35
C MET A 118 -17.21 -21.55 -21.48
N ASN A 119 -17.40 -21.34 -20.19
CA ASN A 119 -17.90 -22.36 -19.27
C ASN A 119 -19.36 -22.74 -19.60
N ARG A 120 -20.21 -21.77 -19.91
CA ARG A 120 -21.60 -22.00 -20.35
C ARG A 120 -21.64 -22.78 -21.66
N ASP A 121 -20.80 -22.43 -22.63
CA ASP A 121 -20.70 -23.15 -23.91
C ASP A 121 -20.27 -24.60 -23.71
N GLN A 122 -19.27 -24.82 -22.86
CA GLN A 122 -18.83 -26.17 -22.49
C GLN A 122 -19.96 -26.97 -21.82
N ALA A 123 -20.72 -26.35 -20.92
CA ALA A 123 -21.86 -26.99 -20.27
C ALA A 123 -22.98 -27.36 -21.27
N ALA A 124 -23.24 -26.50 -22.26
CA ALA A 124 -24.21 -26.76 -23.32
C ALA A 124 -23.79 -27.96 -24.19
N LEU A 125 -22.53 -28.01 -24.62
CA LEU A 125 -21.98 -29.14 -25.39
C LEU A 125 -22.06 -30.46 -24.61
N LEU A 126 -21.74 -30.43 -23.30
CA LEU A 126 -21.86 -31.61 -22.43
C LEU A 126 -23.30 -32.09 -22.31
N ALA A 127 -24.27 -31.17 -22.22
CA ALA A 127 -25.70 -31.52 -22.19
C ALA A 127 -26.15 -32.16 -23.52
N GLU A 128 -25.67 -31.64 -24.66
CA GLU A 128 -25.96 -32.17 -25.98
C GLU A 128 -25.41 -33.58 -26.18
N MET A 129 -24.14 -33.81 -25.79
CA MET A 129 -23.53 -35.14 -25.83
C MET A 129 -24.31 -36.15 -24.98
N ARG A 130 -24.74 -35.77 -23.77
CA ARG A 130 -25.58 -36.63 -22.92
C ARG A 130 -26.92 -36.96 -23.58
N ALA A 131 -27.56 -35.99 -24.21
CA ALA A 131 -28.83 -36.21 -24.90
C ALA A 131 -28.67 -37.17 -26.10
N LEU A 132 -27.58 -37.03 -26.88
CA LEU A 132 -27.28 -37.95 -27.99
C LEU A 132 -27.03 -39.38 -27.51
N LEU A 133 -26.25 -39.55 -26.43
CA LEU A 133 -26.03 -40.87 -25.83
C LEU A 133 -27.34 -41.50 -25.35
N GLY A 134 -28.22 -40.72 -24.71
CA GLY A 134 -29.55 -41.21 -24.30
C GLY A 134 -30.40 -41.69 -25.48
N ARG A 135 -30.39 -40.97 -26.62
CA ARG A 135 -31.11 -41.40 -27.84
C ARG A 135 -30.54 -42.68 -28.45
N LEU A 136 -29.24 -42.94 -28.30
CA LEU A 136 -28.61 -44.17 -28.78
C LEU A 136 -28.95 -45.36 -27.88
N GLU A 137 -29.06 -45.14 -26.58
CA GLU A 137 -29.49 -46.14 -25.59
C GLU A 137 -30.95 -46.56 -25.81
N GLU A 138 -31.85 -45.61 -26.11
CA GLU A 138 -33.27 -45.89 -26.36
C GLU A 138 -33.55 -46.59 -27.70
N ARG A 139 -32.62 -46.59 -28.66
CA ARG A 139 -32.84 -47.23 -29.96
C ARG A 139 -32.72 -48.75 -29.78
N PRO A 140 -33.81 -49.55 -29.80
CA PRO A 140 -33.71 -50.99 -29.58
C PRO A 140 -32.81 -51.59 -30.65
N SER A 141 -31.79 -52.33 -30.22
CA SER A 141 -30.85 -53.01 -31.12
C SER A 141 -31.63 -53.93 -32.07
N PRO A 142 -31.62 -53.70 -33.39
CA PRO A 142 -32.20 -54.65 -34.33
C PRO A 142 -31.20 -55.79 -34.54
N VAL A 143 -31.12 -56.71 -33.58
CA VAL A 143 -30.44 -58.00 -33.79
C VAL A 143 -31.22 -59.11 -33.11
N GLY A 144 -31.79 -59.98 -33.95
CA GLY A 144 -32.44 -61.23 -33.57
C GLY A 144 -33.46 -61.68 -34.63
N THR A 145 -32.99 -61.97 -35.85
CA THR A 145 -33.62 -62.99 -36.72
C THR A 145 -33.26 -64.37 -36.21
#